data_AF-A0A1X0NHX0-F1
#
_entry.id   AF-A0A1X0NHX0-F1
#
_cell.length_a   1.000
_cell.length_b   1.000
_cell.length_c   1.000
_cell.angle_alpha   90.00
_cell.angle_beta   90.00
_cell.angle_gamma   90.00
#
_symmetry.space_group_name_H-M   'P 1'
#
loop_
_entity.id
_entity.type
_entity.pdbx_description
1 polymer ?
#
loop_
_entity_poly.entity_id
_entity_poly.type
_entity_poly.pdbx_seq_one_letter_code
_entity_poly.pdbx_strand_id
1 'polypeptide(L)'
;MFPCRVLCLLAILFCCVSASGATDAGGVDNKIRIDPKNISDLAELAVESVKAANATRNKILQLKDECIAAAKNATDLTREAKEFVAKINELVKEAETNPSDGEAEMVKGVELLEKVKKAAAVAENAARLTKEATKLPIFQYGVTARELLVDFRYSYDKMNESTTEQVDDTEKPKLKELHGKVETAFPYRNETALAEISLGALVAVEDAQEAAKKTEPTVEPAKEAVTLLKEALKKLEEVITAAKEIKEKITPEEKKGSPNNTEDNSDLSDSTYTHQPSPVTVSNTEISNIAPTAQTNKANADSSSISPVWMRTAAPLLIVAVLFSVTLY
;
A
#
# COMPACT_ATOMS: atom_id res chain seq x y z
N MET A 1 17.96 14.24 12.60
CA MET A 1 18.93 13.38 11.88
C MET A 1 18.71 13.28 10.36
N PHE A 2 17.66 13.87 9.79
CA PHE A 2 17.46 13.92 8.33
C PHE A 2 18.39 14.85 7.50
N PRO A 3 18.98 15.96 8.01
CA PRO A 3 19.69 16.89 7.11
C PRO A 3 21.01 16.33 6.55
N CYS A 4 21.69 15.41 7.26
CA CYS A 4 22.96 14.87 6.78
C CYS A 4 22.83 13.98 5.54
N ARG A 5 21.72 13.24 5.36
CA ARG A 5 21.58 12.33 4.21
C ARG A 5 21.29 13.08 2.92
N VAL A 6 20.49 14.15 2.99
CA VAL A 6 20.18 15.00 1.85
C VAL A 6 21.41 15.76 1.38
N LEU A 7 22.25 16.26 2.31
CA LEU A 7 23.51 16.93 1.96
C LEU A 7 24.51 15.96 1.28
N CYS A 8 24.61 14.72 1.75
CA CYS A 8 25.52 13.74 1.12
C CYS A 8 25.10 13.37 -0.30
N LEU A 9 23.79 13.21 -0.57
CA LEU A 9 23.31 12.90 -1.92
C LEU A 9 23.49 14.09 -2.88
N LEU A 10 23.27 15.32 -2.41
CA LEU A 10 23.55 16.53 -3.20
C LEU A 10 25.03 16.69 -3.51
N ALA A 11 25.92 16.40 -2.55
CA ALA A 11 27.36 16.45 -2.77
C ALA A 11 27.84 15.42 -3.81
N ILE A 12 27.29 14.20 -3.81
CA ILE A 12 27.61 13.18 -4.82
C ILE A 12 27.10 13.62 -6.20
N LEU A 13 25.88 14.13 -6.30
CA LEU A 13 25.34 14.67 -7.56
C LEU A 13 26.20 15.83 -8.10
N PHE A 14 26.65 16.74 -7.24
CA PHE A 14 27.47 17.87 -7.65
C PHE A 14 28.89 17.45 -8.07
N CYS A 15 29.46 16.44 -7.39
CA CYS A 15 30.78 15.92 -7.72
C CYS A 15 30.79 15.16 -9.06
N CYS A 16 29.74 14.38 -9.36
CA CYS A 16 29.62 13.66 -10.63
C CYS A 16 29.44 14.61 -11.84
N VAL A 17 28.79 15.77 -11.66
CA VAL A 17 28.64 16.77 -12.73
C VAL A 17 29.96 17.50 -13.03
N SER A 18 30.89 17.55 -12.07
CA SER A 18 32.13 18.32 -12.19
C SER A 18 33.28 17.57 -12.88
N ALA A 19 33.22 16.24 -12.94
CA ALA A 19 34.32 15.41 -13.42
C ALA A 19 34.35 15.19 -14.95
N SER A 20 33.27 15.49 -15.66
CA SER A 20 33.17 15.22 -17.11
C SER A 20 33.75 16.31 -18.02
N GLY A 21 34.36 17.36 -17.45
CA GLY A 21 34.79 18.56 -18.19
C GLY A 21 36.24 18.62 -18.67
N ALA A 22 37.07 17.59 -18.43
CA ALA A 22 38.51 17.65 -18.73
C ALA A 22 38.91 16.62 -19.80
N THR A 23 38.56 16.88 -21.07
CA THR A 23 39.19 16.21 -22.21
C THR A 23 39.96 17.21 -23.05
N ASP A 24 41.28 17.09 -22.95
CA ASP A 24 42.34 17.41 -23.91
C ASP A 24 42.03 18.43 -25.02
N ALA A 25 42.68 19.58 -24.90
CA ALA A 25 42.83 20.58 -25.96
C ALA A 25 43.88 20.12 -26.98
N GLY A 26 43.53 19.11 -27.80
CA GLY A 26 44.32 18.67 -28.95
C GLY A 26 43.50 18.83 -30.23
N GLY A 27 43.71 19.94 -30.95
CA GLY A 27 43.01 20.26 -32.19
C GLY A 27 43.31 19.27 -33.32
N VAL A 28 42.44 18.27 -33.46
CA VAL A 28 42.25 17.51 -34.68
C VAL A 28 40.77 17.61 -35.00
N ASP A 29 40.41 18.24 -36.13
CA ASP A 29 39.05 18.31 -36.66
C ASP A 29 38.57 16.91 -37.11
N ASN A 30 38.51 15.97 -36.18
CA ASN A 30 37.85 14.71 -36.39
C ASN A 30 36.36 14.99 -36.29
N LYS A 31 35.74 15.27 -37.44
CA LYS A 31 34.28 15.28 -37.60
C LYS A 31 33.76 13.92 -37.14
N ILE A 32 33.36 13.82 -35.87
CA ILE A 32 32.77 12.62 -35.27
C ILE A 32 31.53 12.30 -36.11
N ARG A 33 31.64 11.32 -37.01
CA ARG A 33 30.49 10.77 -37.72
C ARG A 33 29.67 9.99 -36.70
N ILE A 34 28.58 10.60 -36.26
CA ILE A 34 27.59 9.91 -35.43
C ILE A 34 26.83 8.98 -36.36
N ASP A 35 26.94 7.67 -36.13
CA ASP A 35 26.23 6.66 -36.90
C ASP A 35 24.73 6.68 -36.53
N PRO A 36 23.80 6.81 -37.50
CA PRO A 36 22.36 6.72 -37.26
C PRO A 36 21.92 5.43 -36.55
N LYS A 37 22.68 4.34 -36.70
CA LYS A 37 22.42 3.11 -35.96
C LYS A 37 22.60 3.30 -34.44
N ASN A 38 23.62 4.07 -34.05
CA ASN A 38 23.90 4.34 -32.64
C ASN A 38 22.79 5.18 -32.00
N ILE A 39 22.15 6.10 -32.72
CA ILE A 39 21.02 6.87 -32.14
C ILE A 39 19.75 6.03 -32.01
N SER A 40 19.52 5.10 -32.94
CA SER A 40 18.40 4.16 -32.85
C SER A 40 18.53 3.27 -31.62
N ASP A 41 19.72 2.69 -31.41
CA ASP A 41 20.01 1.84 -30.26
C ASP A 41 19.89 2.63 -28.94
N LEU A 42 20.38 3.88 -28.92
CA LEU A 42 20.27 4.79 -27.78
C LEU A 42 18.83 5.14 -27.44
N ALA A 43 18.01 5.42 -28.45
CA ALA A 43 16.58 5.69 -28.30
C ALA A 43 15.83 4.49 -27.72
N GLU A 44 16.10 3.29 -28.24
CA GLU A 44 15.49 2.06 -27.75
C GLU A 44 15.86 1.80 -26.29
N LEU A 45 17.15 1.91 -25.96
CA LEU A 45 17.64 1.73 -24.59
C LEU A 45 17.07 2.78 -23.61
N ALA A 46 16.93 4.03 -24.06
CA ALA A 46 16.30 5.10 -23.27
C ALA A 46 14.83 4.76 -22.96
N VAL A 47 14.07 4.34 -23.99
CA VAL A 47 12.65 3.97 -23.85
C VAL A 47 12.48 2.77 -22.92
N GLU A 48 13.32 1.74 -23.05
CA GLU A 48 13.30 0.57 -22.17
C GLU A 48 13.62 0.94 -20.72
N SER A 49 14.63 1.78 -20.50
CA SER A 49 15.03 2.24 -19.17
C SER A 49 13.93 3.06 -18.49
N VAL A 50 13.26 3.95 -19.23
CA VAL A 50 12.11 4.71 -18.71
C VAL A 50 10.95 3.77 -18.37
N LYS A 51 10.63 2.79 -19.22
CA LYS A 51 9.59 1.80 -18.95
C LYS A 51 9.91 1.00 -17.67
N ALA A 52 11.15 0.56 -17.50
CA ALA A 52 11.58 -0.16 -16.31
C ALA A 52 11.51 0.71 -15.04
N ALA A 53 11.94 1.97 -15.11
CA ALA A 53 11.86 2.92 -14.01
C ALA A 53 10.39 3.17 -13.59
N ASN A 54 9.50 3.41 -14.56
CA ASN A 54 8.08 3.65 -14.31
C ASN A 54 7.38 2.40 -13.75
N ALA A 55 7.66 1.22 -14.30
CA ALA A 55 7.11 -0.03 -13.79
C ALA A 55 7.52 -0.26 -12.32
N THR A 56 8.79 0.00 -11.99
CA THR A 56 9.29 -0.12 -10.62
C THR A 56 8.64 0.92 -9.70
N ARG A 57 8.54 2.19 -10.14
CA ARG A 57 7.86 3.27 -9.39
C ARG A 57 6.42 2.90 -9.08
N ASN A 58 5.66 2.42 -10.06
CA ASN A 58 4.26 2.02 -9.89
C ASN A 58 4.12 0.86 -8.91
N LYS A 59 5.01 -0.13 -8.97
CA LYS A 59 5.02 -1.25 -8.01
C LYS A 59 5.29 -0.77 -6.58
N ILE A 60 6.20 0.18 -6.38
CA ILE A 60 6.47 0.76 -5.06
C ILE A 60 5.25 1.54 -4.55
N LEU A 61 4.60 2.33 -5.41
CA LEU A 61 3.39 3.06 -5.04
C LEU A 61 2.24 2.10 -4.65
N GLN A 62 2.06 1.01 -5.40
CA GLN A 62 1.09 -0.02 -5.05
C GLN A 62 1.40 -0.63 -3.67
N LEU A 63 2.65 -1.04 -3.42
CA LEU A 63 3.06 -1.60 -2.13
C LEU A 63 2.86 -0.61 -0.98
N LYS A 64 3.13 0.69 -1.21
CA LYS A 64 2.84 1.75 -0.25
C LYS A 64 1.35 1.78 0.11
N ASP A 65 0.47 1.77 -0.87
CA ASP A 65 -0.97 1.85 -0.65
C ASP A 65 -1.50 0.59 0.06
N GLU A 66 -1.01 -0.60 -0.32
CA GLU A 66 -1.28 -1.87 0.37
C GLU A 66 -0.80 -1.84 1.83
N CYS A 67 0.38 -1.29 2.08
CA CYS A 67 0.95 -1.14 3.42
C CYS A 67 0.08 -0.22 4.31
N ILE A 68 -0.35 0.92 3.77
CA ILE A 68 -1.24 1.87 4.48
C ILE A 68 -2.59 1.21 4.79
N ALA A 69 -3.18 0.51 3.82
CA ALA A 69 -4.44 -0.19 4.00
C ALA A 69 -4.33 -1.29 5.05
N ALA A 70 -3.24 -2.06 5.04
CA ALA A 70 -2.97 -3.10 6.02
C ALA A 70 -2.81 -2.54 7.44
N ALA A 71 -2.06 -1.45 7.61
CA ALA A 71 -1.90 -0.76 8.89
C ALA A 71 -3.23 -0.28 9.46
N LYS A 72 -4.08 0.33 8.61
CA LYS A 72 -5.41 0.81 9.00
C LYS A 72 -6.30 -0.35 9.44
N ASN A 73 -6.38 -1.41 8.65
CA ASN A 73 -7.18 -2.58 8.97
C ASN A 73 -6.73 -3.26 10.27
N ALA A 74 -5.42 -3.41 10.48
CA ALA A 74 -4.87 -3.93 11.74
C ALA A 74 -5.26 -3.05 12.94
N THR A 75 -5.20 -1.72 12.79
CA THR A 75 -5.58 -0.75 13.83
C THR A 75 -7.06 -0.84 14.18
N ASP A 76 -7.93 -0.87 13.16
CA ASP A 76 -9.38 -0.93 13.35
C ASP A 76 -9.80 -2.24 14.05
N LEU A 77 -9.29 -3.38 13.58
CA LEU A 77 -9.58 -4.68 14.20
C LEU A 77 -8.98 -4.81 15.61
N THR A 78 -7.82 -4.19 15.88
CA THR A 78 -7.24 -4.14 17.22
C THR A 78 -8.16 -3.41 18.19
N ARG A 79 -8.76 -2.29 17.76
CA ARG A 79 -9.71 -1.53 18.56
C ARG A 79 -10.98 -2.35 18.81
N GLU A 80 -11.55 -2.95 17.76
CA GLU A 80 -12.73 -3.82 17.87
C GLU A 80 -12.48 -5.00 18.83
N ALA A 81 -11.31 -5.65 18.74
CA ALA A 81 -10.93 -6.73 19.64
C ALA A 81 -10.85 -6.28 21.11
N LYS A 82 -10.30 -5.08 21.39
CA LYS A 82 -10.24 -4.54 22.75
C LYS A 82 -11.63 -4.21 23.30
N GLU A 83 -12.51 -3.64 22.48
CA GLU A 83 -13.92 -3.39 22.83
C GLU A 83 -14.64 -4.72 23.12
N PHE A 84 -14.40 -5.75 22.29
CA PHE A 84 -14.98 -7.08 22.47
C PHE A 84 -14.48 -7.78 23.74
N VAL A 85 -13.19 -7.65 24.08
CA VAL A 85 -12.63 -8.15 25.35
C VAL A 85 -13.33 -7.51 26.55
N ALA A 86 -13.59 -6.20 26.51
CA ALA A 86 -14.33 -5.53 27.58
C ALA A 86 -15.74 -6.11 27.73
N LYS A 87 -16.45 -6.32 26.61
CA LYS A 87 -17.78 -6.95 26.58
C LYS A 87 -17.76 -8.39 27.13
N ILE A 88 -16.77 -9.21 26.77
CA ILE A 88 -16.63 -10.56 27.34
C ILE A 88 -16.47 -10.49 28.86
N ASN A 89 -15.67 -9.55 29.38
CA ASN A 89 -15.46 -9.43 30.82
C ASN A 89 -16.73 -9.01 31.58
N GLU A 90 -17.68 -8.33 30.92
CA GLU A 90 -19.02 -8.07 31.46
C GLU A 90 -19.88 -9.33 31.43
N LEU A 91 -19.92 -10.03 30.29
CA LEU A 91 -20.67 -11.28 30.14
C LEU A 91 -20.21 -12.37 31.10
N VAL A 92 -18.90 -12.49 31.37
CA VAL A 92 -18.36 -13.44 32.35
C VAL A 92 -18.96 -13.22 33.75
N LYS A 93 -19.32 -11.98 34.11
CA LYS A 93 -19.97 -11.68 35.39
C LYS A 93 -21.46 -12.06 35.39
N GLU A 94 -22.12 -12.04 34.23
CA GLU A 94 -23.56 -12.30 34.08
C GLU A 94 -23.87 -13.77 33.78
N ALA A 95 -22.95 -14.47 33.11
CA ALA A 95 -23.13 -15.84 32.60
C ALA A 95 -23.35 -16.89 33.70
N GLU A 96 -23.12 -16.57 34.97
CA GLU A 96 -23.56 -17.39 36.10
C GLU A 96 -25.09 -17.59 36.14
N THR A 97 -25.85 -16.66 35.53
CA THR A 97 -27.32 -16.68 35.54
C THR A 97 -27.96 -17.03 34.19
N ASN A 98 -27.30 -16.77 33.05
CA ASN A 98 -27.81 -17.10 31.72
C ASN A 98 -26.68 -17.51 30.73
N PRO A 99 -26.40 -18.81 30.54
CA PRO A 99 -25.29 -19.26 29.70
C PRO A 99 -25.52 -19.13 28.19
N SER A 100 -26.77 -18.96 27.73
CA SER A 100 -27.09 -18.96 26.28
C SER A 100 -26.49 -17.76 25.55
N ASP A 101 -26.43 -16.60 26.20
CA ASP A 101 -25.89 -15.38 25.59
C ASP A 101 -24.36 -15.46 25.42
N GLY A 102 -23.70 -16.22 26.31
CA GLY A 102 -22.26 -16.47 26.24
C GLY A 102 -21.84 -17.28 25.01
N GLU A 103 -22.63 -18.27 24.60
CA GLU A 103 -22.29 -19.13 23.45
C GLU A 103 -22.27 -18.35 22.14
N ALA A 104 -23.28 -17.49 21.92
CA ALA A 104 -23.38 -16.67 20.72
C ALA A 104 -22.20 -15.68 20.61
N GLU A 105 -21.79 -15.11 21.74
CA GLU A 105 -20.66 -14.17 21.80
C GLU A 105 -19.31 -14.90 21.68
N MET A 106 -19.20 -16.14 22.17
CA MET A 106 -18.01 -16.97 21.95
C MET A 106 -17.75 -17.19 20.45
N VAL A 107 -18.79 -17.49 19.66
CA VAL A 107 -18.66 -17.66 18.20
C VAL A 107 -18.15 -16.38 17.52
N LYS A 108 -18.74 -15.22 17.87
CA LYS A 108 -18.29 -13.91 17.34
C LYS A 108 -16.83 -13.62 17.71
N GLY A 109 -16.44 -13.94 18.93
CA GLY A 109 -15.08 -13.72 19.41
C GLY A 109 -14.04 -14.59 18.70
N VAL A 110 -14.36 -15.85 18.40
CA VAL A 110 -13.47 -16.73 17.60
C VAL A 110 -13.30 -16.18 16.19
N GLU A 111 -14.37 -15.69 15.56
CA GLU A 111 -14.28 -15.06 14.23
C GLU A 111 -13.41 -13.80 14.27
N LEU A 112 -13.63 -12.93 15.27
CA LEU A 112 -12.85 -11.70 15.45
C LEU A 112 -11.37 -12.01 15.72
N LEU A 113 -11.07 -13.04 16.51
CA LEU A 113 -9.71 -13.51 16.80
C LEU A 113 -8.96 -13.85 15.52
N GLU A 114 -9.58 -14.60 14.61
CA GLU A 114 -8.96 -14.96 13.33
C GLU A 114 -8.79 -13.74 12.40
N LYS A 115 -9.74 -12.81 12.39
CA LYS A 115 -9.61 -11.54 11.65
C LYS A 115 -8.41 -10.72 12.13
N VAL A 116 -8.25 -10.54 13.44
CA VAL A 116 -7.15 -9.73 14.02
C VAL A 116 -5.80 -10.40 13.74
N LYS A 117 -5.69 -11.72 13.92
CA LYS A 117 -4.47 -12.48 13.57
C LYS A 117 -4.07 -12.28 12.11
N LYS A 118 -5.03 -12.44 11.20
CA LYS A 118 -4.80 -12.25 9.77
C LYS A 118 -4.38 -10.81 9.46
N ALA A 119 -5.03 -9.83 10.06
CA ALA A 119 -4.69 -8.42 9.86
C ALA A 119 -3.29 -8.07 10.34
N ALA A 120 -2.88 -8.57 11.51
CA ALA A 120 -1.52 -8.41 12.03
C ALA A 120 -0.47 -9.00 11.06
N ALA A 121 -0.69 -10.23 10.59
CA ALA A 121 0.21 -10.90 9.64
C ALA A 121 0.28 -10.16 8.29
N VAL A 122 -0.85 -9.66 7.79
CA VAL A 122 -0.89 -8.86 6.55
C VAL A 122 -0.14 -7.55 6.70
N ALA A 123 -0.31 -6.82 7.82
CA ALA A 123 0.42 -5.59 8.10
C ALA A 123 1.94 -5.82 8.21
N GLU A 124 2.36 -6.87 8.91
CA GLU A 124 3.76 -7.26 9.05
C GLU A 124 4.38 -7.60 7.68
N ASN A 125 3.69 -8.43 6.87
CA ASN A 125 4.18 -8.79 5.56
C ASN A 125 4.20 -7.60 4.58
N ALA A 126 3.19 -6.74 4.60
CA ALA A 126 3.13 -5.55 3.76
C ALA A 126 4.27 -4.56 4.09
N ALA A 127 4.53 -4.31 5.38
CA ALA A 127 5.66 -3.48 5.80
C ALA A 127 7.00 -4.08 5.34
N ARG A 128 7.19 -5.39 5.49
CA ARG A 128 8.40 -6.11 5.04
C ARG A 128 8.60 -6.01 3.52
N LEU A 129 7.57 -6.34 2.74
CA LEU A 129 7.63 -6.29 1.27
C LEU A 129 7.89 -4.87 0.75
N THR A 130 7.26 -3.88 1.36
CA THR A 130 7.47 -2.47 1.03
C THR A 130 8.92 -2.06 1.30
N LYS A 131 9.50 -2.45 2.44
CA LYS A 131 10.93 -2.21 2.74
C LYS A 131 11.86 -2.87 1.73
N GLU A 132 11.63 -4.14 1.40
CA GLU A 132 12.47 -4.84 0.40
C GLU A 132 12.37 -4.19 -0.98
N ALA A 133 11.18 -3.77 -1.40
CA ALA A 133 11.01 -3.07 -2.68
C ALA A 133 11.76 -1.73 -2.73
N THR A 134 11.92 -1.04 -1.58
CA THR A 134 12.69 0.21 -1.51
C THR A 134 14.21 0.01 -1.60
N LYS A 135 14.70 -1.22 -1.50
CA LYS A 135 16.13 -1.55 -1.71
C LYS A 135 16.47 -1.79 -3.18
N LEU A 136 15.47 -1.86 -4.07
CA LEU A 136 15.71 -2.01 -5.50
C LEU A 136 16.54 -0.84 -6.02
N PRO A 137 17.38 -1.03 -7.06
CA PRO A 137 18.22 0.00 -7.64
C PRO A 137 17.40 0.98 -8.50
N ILE A 138 16.27 1.47 -7.97
CA ILE A 138 15.37 2.37 -8.70
C ILE A 138 16.05 3.68 -9.06
N PHE A 139 16.96 4.14 -8.19
CA PHE A 139 17.80 5.30 -8.45
C PHE A 139 18.69 5.05 -9.68
N GLN A 140 19.23 3.84 -9.81
CA GLN A 140 20.06 3.49 -10.96
C GLN A 140 19.23 3.50 -12.24
N TYR A 141 18.05 2.89 -12.26
CA TYR A 141 17.17 2.93 -13.44
C TYR A 141 16.75 4.35 -13.82
N GLY A 142 16.39 5.19 -12.83
CA GLY A 142 16.01 6.58 -13.07
C GLY A 142 17.17 7.44 -13.58
N VAL A 143 18.38 7.26 -13.04
CA VAL A 143 19.59 7.96 -13.48
C VAL A 143 20.01 7.50 -14.87
N THR A 144 20.10 6.19 -15.12
CA THR A 144 20.42 5.66 -16.45
C THR A 144 19.40 6.11 -17.49
N ALA A 145 18.10 6.07 -17.19
CA ALA A 145 17.08 6.58 -18.09
C ALA A 145 17.28 8.07 -18.41
N ARG A 146 17.61 8.89 -17.40
CA ARG A 146 17.89 10.31 -17.58
C ARG A 146 19.13 10.54 -18.45
N GLU A 147 20.24 9.85 -18.18
CA GLU A 147 21.48 9.95 -18.94
C GLU A 147 21.25 9.59 -20.41
N LEU A 148 20.61 8.44 -20.68
CA LEU A 148 20.30 8.01 -22.04
C LEU A 148 19.39 9.00 -22.80
N LEU A 149 18.43 9.61 -22.10
CA LEU A 149 17.57 10.64 -22.70
C LEU A 149 18.33 11.93 -23.02
N VAL A 150 19.26 12.34 -22.16
CA VAL A 150 20.12 13.50 -22.39
C VAL A 150 21.04 13.25 -23.59
N ASP A 151 21.68 12.07 -23.63
CA ASP A 151 22.55 11.67 -24.74
C ASP A 151 21.78 11.55 -26.06
N PHE A 152 20.55 11.01 -26.00
CA PHE A 152 19.66 10.91 -27.16
C PHE A 152 19.30 12.31 -27.68
N ARG A 153 18.86 13.21 -26.79
CA ARG A 153 18.50 14.58 -27.15
C ARG A 153 19.69 15.31 -27.78
N TYR A 154 20.86 15.24 -27.16
CA TYR A 154 22.08 15.85 -27.69
C TYR A 154 22.44 15.29 -29.08
N SER A 155 22.39 13.98 -29.25
CA SER A 155 22.70 13.32 -30.52
C SER A 155 21.69 13.67 -31.62
N TYR A 156 20.40 13.75 -31.27
CA TYR A 156 19.33 14.15 -32.16
C TYR A 156 19.50 15.60 -32.62
N ASP A 157 19.70 16.54 -31.69
CA ASP A 157 19.84 17.97 -31.97
C ASP A 157 21.04 18.20 -32.91
N LYS A 158 22.19 17.57 -32.61
CA LYS A 158 23.40 17.64 -33.43
C LYS A 158 23.21 17.05 -34.83
N MET A 159 22.53 15.92 -34.97
CA MET A 159 22.23 15.36 -36.30
C MET A 159 21.28 16.26 -37.08
N ASN A 160 20.22 16.76 -36.44
CA ASN A 160 19.25 17.64 -37.06
C ASN A 160 19.88 18.96 -37.55
N GLU A 161 20.82 19.55 -36.79
CA GLU A 161 21.62 20.70 -37.20
C GLU A 161 22.55 20.38 -38.38
N SER A 162 23.18 19.20 -38.41
CA SER A 162 24.06 18.81 -39.53
C SER A 162 23.28 18.52 -40.83
N THR A 163 21.98 18.23 -40.72
CA THR A 163 21.11 17.88 -41.84
C THR A 163 20.80 19.09 -42.74
N THR A 164 21.03 20.32 -42.27
CA THR A 164 20.82 21.52 -43.11
C THR A 164 21.85 21.72 -44.22
N GLU A 165 22.96 20.96 -44.24
CA GLU A 165 24.03 21.20 -45.23
C GLU A 165 24.39 20.00 -46.14
N GLN A 166 24.26 18.72 -45.72
CA GLN A 166 24.84 17.58 -46.50
C GLN A 166 24.19 16.19 -46.33
N VAL A 167 23.08 16.03 -45.60
CA VAL A 167 22.52 14.69 -45.30
C VAL A 167 21.48 14.28 -46.35
N ASP A 168 21.45 12.98 -46.69
CA ASP A 168 20.47 12.36 -47.58
C ASP A 168 19.03 12.56 -47.06
N ASP A 169 18.13 13.05 -47.92
CA ASP A 169 16.71 13.31 -47.64
C ASP A 169 15.99 12.06 -47.08
N THR A 170 16.55 10.86 -47.25
CA THR A 170 15.96 9.61 -46.75
C THR A 170 16.19 9.34 -45.24
N GLU A 171 17.17 9.97 -44.59
CA GLU A 171 17.46 9.74 -43.16
C GLU A 171 16.65 10.64 -42.22
N LYS A 172 16.31 11.85 -42.67
CA LYS A 172 15.55 12.85 -41.90
C LYS A 172 14.17 12.35 -41.42
N PRO A 173 13.36 11.63 -42.24
CA PRO A 173 12.10 11.06 -41.77
C PRO A 173 12.29 10.04 -40.66
N LYS A 174 13.33 9.19 -40.75
CA LYS A 174 13.63 8.16 -39.73
C LYS A 174 14.03 8.80 -38.41
N LEU A 175 14.87 9.83 -38.45
CA LEU A 175 15.29 10.57 -37.26
C LEU A 175 14.09 11.24 -36.57
N LYS A 176 13.18 11.84 -37.34
CA LYS A 176 11.94 12.44 -36.82
C LYS A 176 10.98 11.40 -36.25
N GLU A 177 10.86 10.24 -36.88
CA GLU A 177 10.08 9.11 -36.36
C GLU A 177 10.66 8.62 -35.02
N LEU A 178 11.98 8.48 -34.93
CA LEU A 178 12.68 8.05 -33.72
C LEU A 178 12.46 9.03 -32.57
N HIS A 179 12.63 10.33 -32.82
CA HIS A 179 12.29 11.38 -31.85
C HIS A 179 10.83 11.29 -31.42
N GLY A 180 9.90 11.12 -32.36
CA GLY A 180 8.49 10.93 -32.05
C GLY A 180 8.24 9.71 -31.14
N LYS A 181 8.95 8.59 -31.36
CA LYS A 181 8.85 7.39 -30.51
C LYS A 181 9.36 7.65 -29.09
N VAL A 182 10.55 8.23 -28.93
CA VAL A 182 11.11 8.54 -27.61
C VAL A 182 10.22 9.54 -26.89
N GLU A 183 9.74 10.57 -27.59
CA GLU A 183 8.89 11.61 -27.02
C GLU A 183 7.50 11.09 -26.62
N THR A 184 6.93 10.18 -27.41
CA THR A 184 5.65 9.51 -27.08
C THR A 184 5.80 8.60 -25.87
N ALA A 185 6.93 7.90 -25.76
CA ALA A 185 7.23 7.09 -24.59
C ALA A 185 7.50 7.97 -23.36
N PHE A 186 8.13 9.12 -23.56
CA PHE A 186 8.48 10.05 -22.51
C PHE A 186 8.63 11.50 -23.00
N PRO A 187 7.82 12.45 -22.50
CA PRO A 187 7.93 13.85 -22.90
C PRO A 187 9.15 14.52 -22.25
N TYR A 188 10.36 14.31 -22.77
CA TYR A 188 11.61 14.92 -22.28
C TYR A 188 11.81 16.39 -22.70
N ARG A 189 10.77 17.06 -23.20
CA ARG A 189 10.86 18.43 -23.75
C ARG A 189 11.29 19.49 -22.74
N ASN A 190 11.19 19.21 -21.45
CA ASN A 190 11.65 20.10 -20.39
C ASN A 190 12.41 19.34 -19.30
N GLU A 191 13.33 20.05 -18.63
CA GLU A 191 14.12 19.54 -17.51
C GLU A 191 13.24 19.02 -16.37
N THR A 192 12.03 19.56 -16.20
CA THR A 192 11.08 19.13 -15.17
C THR A 192 10.63 17.70 -15.37
N ALA A 193 10.33 17.27 -16.60
CA ALA A 193 9.93 15.91 -16.90
C ALA A 193 11.11 14.94 -16.67
N LEU A 194 12.30 15.27 -17.17
CA LEU A 194 13.53 14.50 -16.92
C LEU A 194 13.82 14.34 -15.42
N ALA A 195 13.65 15.42 -14.66
CA ALA A 195 13.75 15.40 -13.22
C ALA A 195 12.67 14.51 -12.59
N GLU A 196 11.44 14.50 -13.11
CA GLU A 196 10.36 13.65 -12.59
C GLU A 196 10.63 12.15 -12.76
N ILE A 197 11.31 11.68 -13.81
CA ILE A 197 11.71 10.26 -13.91
C ILE A 197 12.63 9.87 -12.76
N SER A 198 13.69 10.66 -12.59
CA SER A 198 14.76 10.36 -11.63
C SER A 198 14.34 10.61 -10.18
N LEU A 199 13.70 11.74 -9.91
CA LEU A 199 13.26 12.15 -8.58
C LEU A 199 11.90 11.53 -8.19
N GLY A 200 11.00 11.32 -9.15
CA GLY A 200 9.68 10.75 -8.85
C GLY A 200 9.77 9.33 -8.30
N ALA A 201 10.75 8.55 -8.76
CA ALA A 201 11.08 7.25 -8.18
C ALA A 201 11.63 7.36 -6.75
N LEU A 202 12.48 8.35 -6.47
CA LEU A 202 13.05 8.58 -5.14
C LEU A 202 11.96 9.00 -4.15
N VAL A 203 11.08 9.93 -4.54
CA VAL A 203 9.93 10.35 -3.73
C VAL A 203 9.02 9.14 -3.43
N ALA A 204 8.75 8.29 -4.42
CA ALA A 204 7.96 7.08 -4.20
C ALA A 204 8.63 6.11 -3.20
N VAL A 205 9.97 5.99 -3.24
CA VAL A 205 10.74 5.20 -2.26
C VAL A 205 10.64 5.79 -0.86
N GLU A 206 10.83 7.09 -0.70
CA GLU A 206 10.76 7.76 0.60
C GLU A 206 9.36 7.63 1.22
N ASP A 207 8.32 7.86 0.42
CA ASP A 207 6.92 7.69 0.83
C ASP A 207 6.62 6.24 1.26
N ALA A 208 7.12 5.26 0.50
CA ALA A 208 6.96 3.84 0.81
C ALA A 208 7.72 3.43 2.09
N GLN A 209 8.93 3.95 2.30
CA GLN A 209 9.69 3.71 3.54
C GLN A 209 8.98 4.31 4.75
N GLU A 210 8.45 5.52 4.63
CA GLU A 210 7.68 6.17 5.69
C GLU A 210 6.38 5.40 5.99
N ALA A 211 5.68 4.92 4.96
CA ALA A 211 4.51 4.06 5.12
C ALA A 211 4.83 2.76 5.86
N ALA A 212 5.91 2.07 5.47
CA ALA A 212 6.35 0.86 6.13
C ALA A 212 6.72 1.12 7.60
N LYS A 213 7.47 2.19 7.88
CA LYS A 213 7.86 2.60 9.23
C LYS A 213 6.66 2.93 10.12
N LYS A 214 5.62 3.56 9.57
CA LYS A 214 4.35 3.82 10.28
C LYS A 214 3.53 2.56 10.51
N THR A 215 3.69 1.54 9.67
CA THR A 215 2.95 0.28 9.76
C THR A 215 3.51 -0.64 10.84
N GLU A 216 4.83 -0.72 11.00
CA GLU A 216 5.48 -1.56 12.02
C GLU A 216 4.92 -1.43 13.45
N PRO A 217 4.74 -0.23 14.02
CA PRO A 217 4.20 -0.10 15.37
C PRO A 217 2.74 -0.51 15.52
N THR A 218 2.01 -0.80 14.42
CA THR A 218 0.63 -1.30 14.47
C THR A 218 0.55 -2.81 14.68
N VAL A 219 1.64 -3.55 14.41
CA VAL A 219 1.66 -5.01 14.47
C VAL A 219 1.65 -5.53 15.91
N GLU A 220 2.46 -4.95 16.80
CA GLU A 220 2.54 -5.41 18.19
C GLU A 220 1.22 -5.19 18.97
N PRO A 221 0.55 -4.03 18.91
CA PRO A 221 -0.77 -3.87 19.52
C PRO A 221 -1.82 -4.87 19.01
N ALA A 222 -1.75 -5.26 17.73
CA ALA A 222 -2.63 -6.28 17.18
C ALA A 222 -2.33 -7.67 17.75
N LYS A 223 -1.05 -8.04 17.89
CA LYS A 223 -0.62 -9.30 18.54
C LYS A 223 -1.01 -9.35 20.02
N GLU A 224 -0.89 -8.23 20.73
CA GLU A 224 -1.36 -8.09 22.10
C GLU A 224 -2.88 -8.29 22.19
N ALA A 225 -3.65 -7.66 21.30
CA ALA A 225 -5.11 -7.82 21.26
C ALA A 225 -5.53 -9.27 20.96
N VAL A 226 -4.81 -9.98 20.09
CA VAL A 226 -5.00 -11.43 19.87
C VAL A 226 -4.82 -12.22 21.17
N THR A 227 -3.80 -11.89 21.96
CA THR A 227 -3.51 -12.57 23.23
C THR A 227 -4.63 -12.31 24.25
N LEU A 228 -5.01 -11.04 24.44
CA LEU A 228 -6.09 -10.64 25.34
C LEU A 228 -7.44 -11.26 24.94
N LEU A 229 -7.76 -11.27 23.65
CA LEU A 229 -9.00 -11.85 23.15
C LEU A 229 -9.03 -13.37 23.35
N LYS A 230 -7.92 -14.06 23.11
CA LYS A 230 -7.79 -15.50 23.37
C LYS A 230 -8.00 -15.83 24.86
N GLU A 231 -7.39 -15.04 25.75
CA GLU A 231 -7.57 -15.22 27.21
C GLU A 231 -9.01 -14.95 27.66
N ALA A 232 -9.64 -13.90 27.14
CA ALA A 232 -11.04 -13.57 27.45
C ALA A 232 -12.00 -14.68 26.99
N LEU A 233 -11.81 -15.19 25.75
CA LEU A 233 -12.63 -16.28 25.22
C LEU A 233 -12.48 -17.57 26.04
N LYS A 234 -11.26 -17.89 26.47
CA LYS A 234 -11.02 -19.04 27.35
C LYS A 234 -11.78 -18.91 28.68
N LYS A 235 -11.75 -17.74 29.32
CA LYS A 235 -12.51 -17.49 30.56
C LYS A 235 -14.02 -17.64 30.35
N LEU A 236 -14.53 -17.13 29.23
CA LEU A 236 -15.94 -17.26 28.88
C LEU A 236 -16.36 -18.72 28.69
N GLU A 237 -15.54 -19.51 27.99
CA GLU A 237 -15.76 -20.95 27.78
C GLU A 237 -15.80 -21.72 29.12
N GLU A 238 -14.89 -21.41 30.05
CA GLU A 238 -14.87 -21.99 31.39
C GLU A 238 -16.16 -21.68 32.17
N VAL A 239 -16.63 -20.42 32.15
CA VAL A 239 -17.89 -20.02 32.84
C VAL A 239 -19.12 -20.67 32.21
N ILE A 240 -19.22 -20.71 30.87
CA ILE A 240 -20.33 -21.37 30.17
C ILE A 240 -20.38 -22.86 30.53
N THR A 241 -19.22 -23.52 30.56
CA THR A 241 -19.13 -24.95 30.91
C THR A 241 -19.59 -25.19 32.35
N ALA A 242 -19.11 -24.39 33.31
CA ALA A 242 -19.53 -24.48 34.71
C ALA A 242 -21.05 -24.25 34.89
N ALA A 243 -21.62 -23.24 34.23
CA ALA A 243 -23.05 -22.94 34.29
C ALA A 243 -23.91 -24.09 33.73
N LYS A 244 -23.45 -24.76 32.66
CA LYS A 244 -24.12 -25.96 32.11
C LYS A 244 -24.12 -27.13 33.09
N GLU A 245 -22.98 -27.41 33.73
CA GLU A 245 -22.89 -28.48 34.74
C GLU A 245 -23.82 -28.23 35.94
N ILE A 246 -23.95 -26.96 36.38
CA ILE A 246 -24.88 -26.60 37.45
C ILE A 246 -26.33 -26.85 37.02
N LYS A 247 -26.71 -26.44 35.81
CA LYS A 247 -28.06 -26.67 35.26
C LYS A 247 -28.40 -28.16 35.16
N GLU A 248 -27.45 -28.99 34.75
CA GLU A 248 -27.62 -30.45 34.68
C GLU A 248 -27.81 -31.07 36.08
N LYS A 249 -27.10 -30.59 37.10
CA LYS A 249 -27.24 -31.09 38.49
C LYS A 249 -28.56 -30.69 39.17
N ILE A 250 -29.18 -29.58 38.79
CA ILE A 250 -30.45 -29.10 39.40
C ILE A 250 -31.67 -29.77 38.75
N THR A 251 -31.58 -30.17 37.49
CA THR A 251 -32.68 -30.80 36.72
C THR A 251 -33.19 -32.17 37.26
N PRO A 252 -32.45 -33.02 38.01
CA PRO A 252 -32.93 -34.35 38.40
C PRO A 252 -33.89 -34.41 39.60
N GLU A 253 -34.01 -33.38 40.45
CA GLU A 253 -34.83 -33.46 41.68
C GLU A 253 -36.31 -33.10 41.50
N GLU A 254 -36.74 -32.53 40.37
CA GLU A 254 -38.14 -32.10 40.19
C GLU A 254 -39.07 -33.20 39.62
N LYS A 255 -38.54 -34.42 39.36
CA LYS A 255 -39.33 -35.55 38.83
C LYS A 255 -39.52 -36.73 39.81
N LYS A 256 -39.26 -36.55 41.11
CA LYS A 256 -39.45 -37.62 42.10
C LYS A 256 -40.45 -37.25 43.21
N GLY A 257 -41.73 -37.27 42.84
CA GLY A 257 -42.81 -37.73 43.73
C GLY A 257 -43.66 -36.67 44.44
N SER A 258 -44.80 -36.33 43.84
CA SER A 258 -46.05 -36.25 44.59
C SER A 258 -47.08 -37.15 43.89
N PRO A 259 -47.45 -38.30 44.47
CA PRO A 259 -48.57 -39.08 43.98
C PRO A 259 -49.83 -38.48 44.61
N ASN A 260 -50.54 -37.63 43.87
CA ASN A 260 -51.92 -37.39 44.20
C ASN A 260 -52.79 -37.53 42.96
N ASN A 261 -53.57 -38.60 43.01
CA ASN A 261 -54.62 -38.96 42.09
C ASN A 261 -55.69 -37.87 42.14
N THR A 262 -56.12 -37.35 41.00
CA THR A 262 -57.51 -36.98 40.75
C THR A 262 -57.69 -37.00 39.24
N GLU A 263 -58.42 -38.01 38.78
CA GLU A 263 -59.10 -38.01 37.49
C GLU A 263 -59.91 -36.73 37.36
N ASP A 264 -59.71 -35.95 36.30
CA ASP A 264 -60.87 -35.37 35.64
C ASP A 264 -60.63 -35.21 34.14
N ASN A 265 -61.66 -35.61 33.40
CA ASN A 265 -61.81 -35.61 31.96
C ASN A 265 -61.87 -34.17 31.44
N SER A 266 -61.22 -33.85 30.32
CA SER A 266 -61.88 -33.20 29.16
C SER A 266 -60.93 -32.94 27.98
N ASP A 267 -61.38 -33.45 26.83
CA ASP A 267 -61.33 -32.87 25.49
C ASP A 267 -60.00 -32.44 24.84
N LEU A 268 -59.47 -33.38 24.06
CA LEU A 268 -59.39 -33.30 22.59
C LEU A 268 -59.37 -31.88 21.99
N SER A 269 -58.19 -31.40 21.60
CA SER A 269 -58.02 -30.40 20.54
C SER A 269 -56.83 -30.78 19.67
N ASP A 270 -57.19 -31.39 18.55
CA ASP A 270 -56.36 -31.73 17.40
C ASP A 270 -55.79 -30.44 16.78
N SER A 271 -54.47 -30.29 16.82
CA SER A 271 -53.76 -29.34 15.95
C SER A 271 -52.61 -30.08 15.28
N THR A 272 -52.94 -30.60 14.10
CA THR A 272 -51.99 -31.11 13.11
C THR A 272 -51.06 -29.97 12.68
N TYR A 273 -49.84 -29.92 13.24
CA TYR A 273 -48.77 -29.05 12.73
C TYR A 273 -47.92 -29.86 11.76
N THR A 274 -48.21 -29.69 10.47
CA THR A 274 -47.52 -30.33 9.36
C THR A 274 -46.07 -29.83 9.29
N HIS A 275 -45.11 -30.73 9.52
CA HIS A 275 -43.70 -30.51 9.20
C HIS A 275 -43.55 -30.31 7.68
N GLN A 276 -43.29 -29.07 7.26
CA GLN A 276 -42.80 -28.77 5.92
C GLN A 276 -41.27 -28.69 5.95
N PRO A 277 -40.54 -29.59 5.28
CA PRO A 277 -39.10 -29.43 5.09
C PRO A 277 -38.85 -28.36 4.03
N SER A 278 -38.26 -27.23 4.44
CA SER A 278 -37.75 -26.24 3.49
C SER A 278 -36.56 -26.83 2.71
N PRO A 279 -36.52 -26.64 1.39
CA PRO A 279 -35.48 -27.21 0.55
C PRO A 279 -34.13 -26.53 0.80
N VAL A 280 -33.13 -27.39 0.93
CA VAL A 280 -31.71 -27.08 0.89
C VAL A 280 -31.40 -26.43 -0.46
N THR A 281 -31.03 -25.15 -0.45
CA THR A 281 -30.38 -24.50 -1.60
C THR A 281 -28.88 -24.51 -1.36
N VAL A 282 -28.20 -25.55 -1.85
CA VAL A 282 -26.75 -25.57 -1.99
C VAL A 282 -26.40 -24.62 -3.14
N SER A 283 -25.97 -23.40 -2.82
CA SER A 283 -25.27 -22.56 -3.80
C SER A 283 -23.78 -22.80 -3.63
N ASN A 284 -23.24 -23.74 -4.41
CA ASN A 284 -21.82 -23.80 -4.70
C ASN A 284 -21.48 -22.62 -5.61
N THR A 285 -21.20 -21.46 -5.02
CA THR A 285 -20.58 -20.36 -5.75
C THR A 285 -19.07 -20.56 -5.71
N GLU A 286 -18.59 -21.15 -6.79
CA GLU A 286 -17.21 -21.15 -7.24
C GLU A 286 -16.65 -19.71 -7.15
N ILE A 287 -15.72 -19.48 -6.23
CA ILE A 287 -15.01 -18.20 -6.07
C ILE A 287 -14.02 -18.10 -7.25
N SER A 288 -14.55 -17.69 -8.40
CA SER A 288 -13.76 -17.28 -9.56
C SER A 288 -13.46 -15.78 -9.46
N ASN A 289 -12.18 -15.45 -9.50
CA ASN A 289 -11.59 -14.17 -9.87
C ASN A 289 -12.28 -12.88 -9.38
N ILE A 290 -11.73 -12.31 -8.30
CA ILE A 290 -11.92 -10.88 -8.01
C ILE A 290 -11.07 -10.09 -9.01
N ALA A 291 -11.69 -9.70 -10.11
CA ALA A 291 -11.28 -8.54 -10.90
C ALA A 291 -11.68 -7.27 -10.15
N PRO A 292 -10.89 -6.17 -10.20
CA PRO A 292 -11.17 -4.97 -9.43
C PRO A 292 -12.33 -4.20 -10.09
N THR A 293 -13.45 -4.08 -9.37
CA THR A 293 -14.56 -3.22 -9.75
C THR A 293 -14.13 -1.76 -9.56
N ALA A 294 -13.90 -1.05 -10.66
CA ALA A 294 -13.74 0.40 -10.66
C ALA A 294 -15.04 1.07 -10.20
N GLN A 295 -15.06 1.52 -8.95
CA GLN A 295 -16.18 2.26 -8.38
C GLN A 295 -16.09 3.73 -8.85
N THR A 296 -16.90 4.07 -9.85
CA THR A 296 -17.17 5.46 -10.26
C THR A 296 -18.02 6.15 -9.18
N ASN A 297 -17.36 6.71 -8.17
CA ASN A 297 -18.01 7.63 -7.23
C ASN A 297 -18.07 9.03 -7.86
N LYS A 298 -19.25 9.37 -8.37
CA LYS A 298 -19.67 10.72 -8.73
C LYS A 298 -19.90 11.50 -7.43
N ALA A 299 -18.87 12.20 -6.95
CA ALA A 299 -18.97 13.10 -5.81
C ALA A 299 -19.31 14.52 -6.31
N ASN A 300 -20.48 15.01 -5.89
CA ASN A 300 -20.94 16.36 -6.12
C ASN A 300 -20.00 17.38 -5.47
N ALA A 301 -19.76 18.44 -6.23
CA ALA A 301 -19.10 19.66 -5.83
C ALA A 301 -19.93 20.40 -4.77
N ASP A 302 -19.35 20.61 -3.59
CA ASP A 302 -19.33 21.92 -2.93
C ASP A 302 -18.53 21.79 -1.62
N SER A 303 -17.29 22.27 -1.63
CA SER A 303 -16.51 22.58 -0.42
C SER A 303 -15.36 23.51 -0.78
N SER A 304 -15.64 24.81 -0.65
CA SER A 304 -14.73 25.83 -0.11
C SER A 304 -13.24 25.68 -0.42
N SER A 305 -12.87 26.24 -1.57
CA SER A 305 -11.52 26.66 -1.93
C SER A 305 -10.97 27.68 -0.92
N ILE A 306 -10.22 27.20 0.06
CA ILE A 306 -9.27 28.02 0.82
C ILE A 306 -7.90 27.80 0.20
N SER A 307 -7.46 28.76 -0.59
CA SER A 307 -6.22 28.72 -1.36
C SER A 307 -4.99 28.68 -0.44
N PRO A 308 -4.07 27.70 -0.57
CA PRO A 308 -2.82 27.67 0.20
C PRO A 308 -1.77 28.58 -0.49
N VAL A 309 -2.00 29.89 -0.47
CA VAL A 309 -1.06 30.88 -1.05
C VAL A 309 0.03 31.28 -0.05
N TRP A 310 -0.13 30.96 1.25
CA TRP A 310 0.71 31.53 2.31
C TRP A 310 1.95 30.70 2.70
N MET A 311 2.18 29.51 2.13
CA MET A 311 3.38 28.70 2.47
C MET A 311 4.53 28.77 1.45
N ARG A 312 4.38 29.47 0.32
CA ARG A 312 5.42 29.48 -0.74
C ARG A 312 6.52 30.54 -0.57
N THR A 313 6.39 31.49 0.36
CA THR A 313 7.39 32.55 0.57
C THR A 313 8.35 32.30 1.73
N ALA A 314 8.03 31.40 2.67
CA ALA A 314 8.91 31.13 3.81
C ALA A 314 10.07 30.18 3.47
N ALA A 315 9.84 29.18 2.61
CA ALA A 315 10.86 28.20 2.24
C ALA A 315 12.07 28.80 1.48
N PRO A 316 11.90 29.75 0.53
CA PRO A 316 13.04 30.38 -0.14
C PRO A 316 13.90 31.23 0.80
N LEU A 317 13.30 31.94 1.77
CA LEU A 317 14.02 32.80 2.72
C LEU A 317 14.90 32.00 3.69
N LEU A 318 14.45 30.83 4.12
CA LEU A 318 15.25 29.96 4.99
C LEU A 318 16.47 29.38 4.27
N ILE A 319 16.37 29.10 2.97
CA ILE A 319 17.50 28.62 2.15
C ILE A 319 18.57 29.71 2.02
N VAL A 320 18.17 30.97 1.80
CA VAL A 320 19.11 32.10 1.71
C VAL A 320 19.80 32.37 3.06
N ALA A 321 19.07 32.32 4.18
CA ALA A 321 19.65 32.52 5.51
C ALA A 321 20.70 31.46 5.86
N VAL A 322 20.45 30.19 5.54
CA VAL A 322 21.41 29.10 5.77
C VAL A 322 22.66 29.25 4.91
N LEU A 323 22.51 29.65 3.63
CA LEU A 323 23.67 29.89 2.75
C LEU A 323 24.53 31.07 3.21
N PHE A 324 23.90 32.11 3.79
CA PHE A 324 24.60 33.29 4.30
C PHE A 324 25.34 33.03 5.62
N SER A 325 24.82 32.15 6.49
CA SER A 325 25.51 31.76 7.73
C SER A 325 26.73 30.88 7.49
N VAL A 326 26.77 30.10 6.40
CA VAL A 326 27.89 29.21 6.07
C VAL A 326 29.04 29.98 5.40
N THR A 327 28.78 31.12 4.74
CA THR A 327 29.82 31.92 4.09
C THR A 327 30.49 32.95 4.99
N LEU A 328 29.94 33.22 6.17
CA LEU A 328 30.47 34.22 7.12
C LEU A 328 31.24 33.63 8.32
N TYR A 329 31.52 32.32 8.32
CA TYR A 329 32.31 31.62 9.33
C TYR A 329 33.51 30.93 8.69
#